data_AF-A0A956BYQ6-F1
#
_entry.id   AF-A0A956BYQ6-F1
#
_cell.length_a   1.000
_cell.length_b   1.000
_cell.length_c   1.000
_cell.angle_alpha   90.00
_cell.angle_beta   90.00
_cell.angle_gamma   90.00
#
_symmetry.space_group_name_H-M   'P 1'
#
loop_
_entity.id
_entity.type
_entity.pdbx_description
1 polymer ?
#
loop_
_entity_poly.entity_id
_entity_poly.type
_entity_poly.pdbx_seq_one_letter_code
_entity_poly.pdbx_strand_id
1 'polypeptide(L)'
;RGIGLAWVVLLGMGAGCDALTEQRVCIAGYEPDGNGGCVASAPDAGGDGGGSDGGVGDASVACEPSCGGATPICDGEVGECVECTSAEHCTDRARSRCDEGIGACEACGSDGDCAHLGATPHCDLGGAAGVCVECTTEGATESTACGPKSCDAELRTCTDTTRGTVPSCGPCRADSECQDPEARCVPMTYQDKAYGAYCLRKVSAGCAEPFGVVINGVSVSGDPKTDYCGIDQAALTCDAVRRLLDNQGCPSGKASDCKAEAAVCAMVGVFANRCTYACSGVAQCPKGEPLSTCNAGTCGS
;
A
#
# COMPACT_ATOMS: atom_id res chain seq x y z
N ARG A 1 -36.25 48.53 8.33
CA ARG A 1 -36.94 48.12 7.08
C ARG A 1 -36.31 46.79 6.66
N GLY A 2 -36.90 45.59 6.74
CA GLY A 2 -38.21 45.10 7.13
C GLY A 2 -38.25 43.62 6.73
N ILE A 3 -38.38 42.73 7.72
CA ILE A 3 -39.12 41.44 7.80
C ILE A 3 -39.19 40.51 6.57
N GLY A 4 -38.91 39.21 6.80
CA GLY A 4 -39.39 38.12 5.92
C GLY A 4 -38.78 36.73 6.16
N LEU A 5 -38.93 36.16 7.37
CA LEU A 5 -38.72 34.73 7.64
C LEU A 5 -39.76 33.90 6.88
N ALA A 6 -39.33 33.00 6.00
CA ALA A 6 -40.20 31.98 5.39
C ALA A 6 -40.10 30.68 6.18
N TRP A 7 -41.12 30.44 7.00
CA TRP A 7 -41.41 29.16 7.63
C TRP A 7 -41.88 28.17 6.55
N VAL A 8 -41.13 27.09 6.31
CA VAL A 8 -41.67 25.92 5.62
C VAL A 8 -42.36 25.07 6.68
N VAL A 9 -43.68 25.11 6.64
CA VAL A 9 -44.58 24.22 7.36
C VAL A 9 -44.46 22.83 6.73
N LEU A 10 -43.71 21.93 7.35
CA LEU A 10 -43.85 20.49 7.13
C LEU A 10 -45.05 20.01 7.95
N LEU A 11 -46.23 20.19 7.38
CA LEU A 11 -47.44 19.47 7.78
C LEU A 11 -47.24 17.99 7.44
N GLY A 12 -47.59 17.14 8.39
CA GLY A 12 -47.41 15.69 8.33
C GLY A 12 -47.95 15.07 7.05
N MET A 13 -47.06 14.37 6.36
CA MET A 13 -47.40 13.41 5.31
C MET A 13 -47.83 12.12 6.01
N GLY A 14 -49.14 11.96 6.19
CA GLY A 14 -49.74 10.67 6.50
C GLY A 14 -49.89 9.84 5.22
N ALA A 15 -49.41 8.59 5.28
CA ALA A 15 -49.61 7.48 4.35
C ALA A 15 -49.11 7.66 2.90
N GLY A 16 -48.27 6.70 2.48
CA GLY A 16 -47.50 6.73 1.24
C GLY A 16 -48.33 6.50 -0.03
N CYS A 17 -47.91 7.20 -1.08
CA CYS A 17 -48.22 6.90 -2.47
C CYS A 17 -46.92 7.09 -3.26
N ASP A 18 -46.47 6.06 -3.99
CA ASP A 18 -45.37 6.17 -4.95
C ASP A 18 -45.93 6.83 -6.23
N ALA A 19 -45.39 8.01 -6.59
CA ALA A 19 -45.92 8.83 -7.67
C ALA A 19 -45.54 8.32 -9.08
N LEU A 20 -44.82 7.20 -9.21
CA LEU A 20 -44.29 6.73 -10.49
C LEU A 20 -45.04 5.52 -11.07
N THR A 21 -45.92 4.86 -10.31
CA THR A 21 -46.57 3.60 -10.75
C THR A 21 -48.09 3.54 -10.59
N GLU A 22 -48.75 4.58 -10.07
CA GLU A 22 -50.21 4.60 -9.75
C GLU A 22 -50.69 3.40 -8.90
N GLN A 23 -49.78 2.68 -8.24
CA GLN A 23 -50.09 1.50 -7.45
C GLN A 23 -50.06 1.84 -5.95
N ARG A 24 -51.14 1.51 -5.24
CA ARG A 24 -51.26 1.73 -3.80
C ARG A 24 -50.47 0.65 -3.06
N VAL A 25 -49.30 1.02 -2.55
CA VAL A 25 -48.41 0.12 -1.79
C VAL A 25 -48.45 0.52 -0.31
N CYS A 26 -48.87 -0.41 0.55
CA CYS A 26 -48.78 -0.23 2.00
C CYS A 26 -47.32 -0.45 2.46
N ILE A 27 -46.85 0.35 3.41
CA ILE A 27 -45.52 0.18 4.00
C ILE A 27 -45.44 -1.13 4.80
N ALA A 28 -44.23 -1.67 4.98
CA ALA A 28 -44.00 -2.93 5.68
C ALA A 28 -44.71 -2.97 7.06
N GLY A 29 -45.51 -4.01 7.31
CA GLY A 29 -46.32 -4.18 8.52
C GLY A 29 -47.81 -3.80 8.41
N TYR A 30 -48.26 -3.37 7.22
CA TYR A 30 -49.65 -3.01 6.95
C TYR A 30 -50.20 -3.68 5.69
N GLU A 31 -51.46 -4.10 5.72
CA GLU A 31 -52.19 -4.75 4.63
C GLU A 31 -53.31 -3.86 4.09
N PRO A 32 -53.65 -3.94 2.79
CA PRO A 32 -54.72 -3.14 2.21
C PRO A 32 -56.09 -3.60 2.72
N ASP A 33 -56.88 -2.67 3.27
CA ASP A 33 -58.31 -2.90 3.46
C ASP A 33 -59.01 -2.72 2.11
N GLY A 34 -60.04 -3.51 1.80
CA GLY A 34 -60.71 -3.49 0.49
C GLY A 34 -61.40 -2.16 0.11
N ASN A 35 -61.20 -1.09 0.89
CA ASN A 35 -61.75 0.25 0.68
C ASN A 35 -60.65 1.29 0.40
N GLY A 36 -59.40 0.85 0.22
CA GLY A 36 -58.28 1.68 -0.21
C GLY A 36 -57.46 2.31 0.92
N GLY A 37 -57.65 1.89 2.17
CA GLY A 37 -56.79 2.18 3.32
C GLY A 37 -55.75 1.08 3.57
N CYS A 38 -54.81 1.34 4.48
CA CYS A 38 -53.85 0.35 4.98
C CYS A 38 -54.07 0.15 6.49
N VAL A 39 -54.16 -1.10 6.95
CA VAL A 39 -54.37 -1.47 8.36
C VAL A 39 -53.25 -2.37 8.86
N ALA A 40 -52.89 -2.26 10.15
CA ALA A 40 -51.80 -3.04 10.74
C ALA A 40 -52.17 -4.53 10.80
N SER A 41 -51.25 -5.40 10.37
CA SER A 41 -51.42 -6.85 10.45
C SER A 41 -51.51 -7.27 11.93
N ALA A 42 -52.68 -7.71 12.39
CA ALA A 42 -52.85 -8.22 13.74
C ALA A 42 -52.41 -9.70 13.81
N PRO A 43 -51.67 -10.11 14.84
CA PRO A 43 -51.45 -11.54 15.09
C PRO A 43 -52.74 -12.19 15.59
N ASP A 44 -53.09 -13.34 15.01
CA ASP A 44 -54.19 -14.19 15.45
C ASP A 44 -54.05 -14.50 16.96
N ALA A 45 -55.00 -14.01 17.75
CA ALA A 45 -55.16 -14.38 19.14
C ALA A 45 -56.20 -15.51 19.25
N GLY A 46 -55.76 -16.69 19.68
CA GLY A 46 -56.67 -17.79 19.98
C GLY A 46 -56.05 -18.88 20.85
N GLY A 47 -56.42 -18.90 22.13
CA GLY A 47 -56.63 -20.14 22.87
C GLY A 47 -55.75 -20.38 24.10
N ASP A 48 -56.30 -20.09 25.29
CA ASP A 48 -55.85 -20.57 26.59
C ASP A 48 -55.85 -22.11 26.68
N GLY A 49 -54.78 -22.66 27.26
CA GLY A 49 -54.68 -24.03 27.70
C GLY A 49 -53.55 -24.16 28.72
N GLY A 50 -53.90 -24.13 30.00
CA GLY A 50 -52.94 -24.21 31.10
C GLY A 50 -52.28 -25.59 31.23
N GLY A 51 -51.13 -25.60 31.90
CA GLY A 51 -50.61 -26.79 32.56
C GLY A 51 -49.13 -27.04 32.34
N SER A 52 -48.40 -26.92 33.45
CA SER A 52 -47.12 -27.56 33.79
C SER A 52 -45.89 -26.67 33.63
N ASP A 53 -45.37 -26.32 34.80
CA ASP A 53 -44.02 -25.86 35.06
C ASP A 53 -43.01 -26.79 34.38
N GLY A 54 -42.58 -26.40 33.19
CA GLY A 54 -41.38 -26.88 32.54
C GLY A 54 -40.50 -25.67 32.32
N GLY A 55 -39.61 -25.41 33.28
CA GLY A 55 -38.60 -24.36 33.15
C GLY A 55 -37.77 -24.59 31.89
N VAL A 56 -38.11 -23.89 30.82
CA VAL A 56 -37.11 -23.46 29.85
C VAL A 56 -36.47 -22.25 30.50
N GLY A 57 -35.20 -22.41 30.87
CA GLY A 57 -34.40 -21.27 31.30
C GLY A 57 -34.44 -20.23 30.21
N ASP A 58 -35.22 -19.17 30.43
CA ASP A 58 -34.94 -17.86 29.89
C ASP A 58 -33.63 -17.41 30.54
N ALA A 59 -32.53 -17.99 30.06
CA ALA A 59 -31.22 -17.42 30.25
C ALA A 59 -31.19 -16.21 29.30
N SER A 60 -31.82 -15.14 29.73
CA SER A 60 -31.54 -13.79 29.27
C SER A 60 -30.05 -13.56 29.53
N VAL A 61 -29.20 -13.92 28.57
CA VAL A 61 -27.79 -13.58 28.54
C VAL A 61 -27.73 -12.10 28.16
N ALA A 62 -28.02 -11.23 29.13
CA ALA A 62 -28.39 -9.86 28.86
C ALA A 62 -27.19 -8.91 29.01
N CYS A 63 -26.62 -8.52 27.87
CA CYS A 63 -25.86 -7.28 27.77
C CYS A 63 -26.82 -6.08 27.79
N GLU A 64 -27.48 -5.87 28.93
CA GLU A 64 -28.18 -4.63 29.23
C GLU A 64 -27.48 -3.90 30.38
N PRO A 65 -27.17 -2.60 30.25
CA PRO A 65 -27.44 -1.73 29.09
C PRO A 65 -26.63 -2.11 27.85
N SER A 66 -27.07 -1.64 26.68
CA SER A 66 -26.43 -1.89 25.39
C SER A 66 -24.92 -1.58 25.42
N CYS A 67 -24.12 -2.51 24.91
CA CYS A 67 -22.67 -2.39 24.78
C CYS A 67 -22.24 -1.15 24.00
N GLY A 68 -21.05 -0.62 24.30
CA GLY A 68 -20.54 0.61 23.69
C GLY A 68 -19.10 0.92 24.08
N GLY A 69 -18.52 1.96 23.47
CA GLY A 69 -17.12 2.31 23.69
C GLY A 69 -16.17 1.27 23.10
N ALA A 70 -15.18 0.83 23.88
CA ALA A 70 -14.15 -0.13 23.46
C ALA A 70 -14.66 -1.58 23.37
N THR A 71 -15.83 -1.89 23.93
CA THR A 71 -16.46 -3.20 23.87
C THR A 71 -17.89 -3.07 23.31
N PRO A 72 -18.03 -2.86 21.98
CA PRO A 72 -19.32 -2.57 21.37
C PRO A 72 -20.17 -3.82 21.10
N ILE A 73 -19.63 -5.03 21.27
CA ILE A 73 -20.29 -6.29 20.88
C ILE A 73 -20.80 -6.99 22.13
N CYS A 74 -22.04 -7.48 22.10
CA CYS A 74 -22.56 -8.38 23.12
C CYS A 74 -22.20 -9.83 22.78
N ASP A 75 -21.47 -10.51 23.65
CA ASP A 75 -21.33 -11.96 23.59
C ASP A 75 -22.58 -12.61 24.18
N GLY A 76 -23.39 -13.22 23.31
CA GLY A 76 -24.65 -13.86 23.71
C GLY A 76 -24.48 -15.22 24.40
N GLU A 77 -23.27 -15.80 24.44
CA GLU A 77 -22.97 -17.02 25.20
C GLU A 77 -22.57 -16.68 26.64
N VAL A 78 -21.80 -15.60 26.83
CA VAL A 78 -21.23 -15.22 28.13
C VAL A 78 -22.04 -14.10 28.83
N GLY A 79 -22.70 -13.23 28.07
CA GLY A 79 -23.48 -12.10 28.59
C GLY A 79 -22.64 -10.88 28.92
N GLU A 80 -21.48 -10.78 28.29
CA GLU A 80 -20.52 -9.71 28.52
C GLU A 80 -20.33 -8.88 27.24
N CYS A 81 -20.05 -7.59 27.44
CA CYS A 81 -19.65 -6.72 26.34
C CYS A 81 -18.17 -6.93 26.03
N VAL A 82 -17.88 -7.35 24.81
CA VAL A 82 -16.54 -7.65 24.28
C VAL A 82 -16.19 -6.73 23.11
N GLU A 83 -14.91 -6.66 22.76
CA GLU A 83 -14.45 -5.93 21.57
C GLU A 83 -14.83 -6.70 20.31
N CYS A 84 -14.71 -8.03 20.35
CA CYS A 84 -14.97 -8.90 19.21
C CYS A 84 -15.49 -10.28 19.64
N THR A 85 -16.21 -10.92 18.73
CA THR A 85 -16.60 -12.35 18.81
C THR A 85 -16.23 -13.09 17.52
N SER A 86 -15.63 -12.38 16.56
CA SER A 86 -15.12 -12.90 15.29
C SER A 86 -14.16 -11.87 14.69
N ALA A 87 -13.34 -12.29 13.73
CA ALA A 87 -12.37 -11.42 13.05
C ALA A 87 -13.02 -10.20 12.35
N GLU A 88 -14.26 -10.33 11.86
CA GLU A 88 -14.98 -9.24 11.18
C GLU A 88 -15.19 -7.99 12.05
N HIS A 89 -15.15 -8.13 13.38
CA HIS A 89 -15.27 -7.01 14.31
C HIS A 89 -13.94 -6.24 14.46
N CYS A 90 -12.82 -6.86 14.09
CA CYS A 90 -11.47 -6.35 14.26
C CYS A 90 -11.01 -5.62 12.97
N THR A 91 -11.46 -4.38 12.80
CA THR A 91 -11.19 -3.58 11.58
C THR A 91 -9.88 -2.79 11.60
N ASP A 92 -9.17 -2.77 12.74
CA ASP A 92 -7.86 -2.16 12.86
C ASP A 92 -6.78 -3.11 12.32
N ARG A 93 -5.93 -2.61 11.42
CA ARG A 93 -4.83 -3.39 10.82
C ARG A 93 -3.82 -3.89 11.84
N ALA A 94 -3.63 -3.16 12.95
CA ALA A 94 -2.72 -3.56 14.01
C ALA A 94 -3.37 -4.53 15.02
N ARG A 95 -4.69 -4.69 14.96
CA ARG A 95 -5.49 -5.56 15.83
C ARG A 95 -6.59 -6.23 14.99
N SER A 96 -6.21 -7.07 14.04
CA SER A 96 -7.14 -7.64 13.04
C SER A 96 -7.67 -9.03 13.41
N ARG A 97 -7.00 -9.75 14.31
CA ARG A 97 -7.43 -11.07 14.78
C ARG A 97 -8.36 -10.90 15.98
N CYS A 98 -9.44 -11.66 16.08
CA CYS A 98 -10.19 -11.76 17.33
C CYS A 98 -9.67 -12.95 18.16
N ASP A 99 -9.25 -12.71 19.40
CA ASP A 99 -9.13 -13.78 20.38
C ASP A 99 -10.49 -13.97 21.06
N GLU A 100 -11.24 -14.98 20.58
CA GLU A 100 -12.57 -15.33 21.07
C GLU A 100 -12.57 -15.77 22.55
N GLY A 101 -11.44 -16.23 23.08
CA GLY A 101 -11.33 -16.65 24.48
C GLY A 101 -11.31 -15.48 25.46
N ILE A 102 -10.84 -14.31 25.02
CA ILE A 102 -10.81 -13.07 25.83
C ILE A 102 -11.75 -11.97 25.29
N GLY A 103 -12.34 -12.18 24.10
CA GLY A 103 -13.21 -11.22 23.43
C GLY A 103 -12.50 -9.93 23.01
N ALA A 104 -11.21 -10.00 22.67
CA ALA A 104 -10.38 -8.84 22.35
C ALA A 104 -9.67 -8.99 21.00
N CYS A 105 -9.51 -7.88 20.28
CA CYS A 105 -8.76 -7.87 19.04
C CYS A 105 -7.24 -7.86 19.31
N GLU A 106 -6.49 -8.61 18.52
CA GLU A 106 -5.05 -8.78 18.63
C GLU A 106 -4.37 -8.65 17.26
N ALA A 107 -3.06 -8.45 17.29
CA ALA A 107 -2.22 -8.40 16.10
C ALA A 107 -2.35 -9.67 15.26
N CYS A 108 -2.29 -9.54 13.94
CA CYS A 108 -2.35 -10.69 13.03
C CYS A 108 -1.20 -11.67 13.31
N GLY A 109 -1.44 -12.96 13.10
CA GLY A 109 -0.43 -14.02 13.12
C GLY A 109 -0.23 -14.66 11.74
N SER A 110 -1.20 -14.48 10.83
CA SER A 110 -1.17 -15.00 9.46
C SER A 110 -2.04 -14.14 8.54
N ASP A 111 -1.88 -14.30 7.22
CA ASP A 111 -2.71 -13.62 6.21
C ASP A 111 -4.22 -13.88 6.40
N GLY A 112 -4.60 -15.05 6.95
CA GLY A 112 -5.99 -15.37 7.25
C GLY A 112 -6.63 -14.38 8.24
N ASP A 113 -5.84 -13.84 9.18
CA ASP A 113 -6.28 -12.84 10.16
C ASP A 113 -6.45 -11.44 9.54
N CYS A 114 -6.11 -11.26 8.26
CA CYS A 114 -6.24 -10.02 7.52
C CYS A 114 -7.22 -10.12 6.36
N ALA A 115 -7.74 -11.31 6.05
CA ALA A 115 -8.53 -11.57 4.84
C ALA A 115 -9.81 -10.74 4.75
N HIS A 116 -10.42 -10.36 5.88
CA HIS A 116 -11.57 -9.46 5.96
C HIS A 116 -11.22 -8.00 5.69
N LEU A 117 -9.94 -7.63 5.79
CA LEU A 117 -9.43 -6.29 5.48
C LEU A 117 -9.03 -6.21 4.00
N GLY A 118 -10.01 -5.98 3.12
CA GLY A 118 -9.79 -6.03 1.67
C GLY A 118 -8.68 -5.12 1.11
N ALA A 119 -8.31 -4.04 1.80
CA ALA A 119 -7.21 -3.15 1.40
C ALA A 119 -5.83 -3.62 1.90
N THR A 120 -5.79 -4.47 2.93
CA THR A 120 -4.55 -4.97 3.55
C THR A 120 -4.70 -6.44 3.93
N PRO A 121 -4.73 -7.35 2.94
CA PRO A 121 -5.07 -8.75 3.18
C PRO A 121 -3.89 -9.60 3.68
N HIS A 122 -2.68 -9.04 3.84
CA HIS A 122 -1.48 -9.78 4.20
C HIS A 122 -0.97 -9.39 5.59
N CYS A 123 -0.46 -10.36 6.35
CA CYS A 123 0.11 -10.11 7.67
C CYS A 123 1.64 -9.96 7.58
N ASP A 124 2.15 -8.77 7.89
CA ASP A 124 3.59 -8.53 8.04
C ASP A 124 4.06 -8.86 9.45
N LEU A 125 4.90 -9.89 9.56
CA LEU A 125 5.50 -10.35 10.82
C LEU A 125 6.91 -9.76 11.06
N GLY A 126 7.35 -8.79 10.26
CA GLY A 126 8.69 -8.21 10.37
C GLY A 126 8.94 -7.33 11.60
N GLY A 127 7.90 -7.01 12.39
CA GLY A 127 7.96 -6.16 13.57
C GLY A 127 7.85 -6.90 14.91
N ALA A 128 7.61 -6.14 15.99
CA ALA A 128 7.37 -6.70 17.33
C ALA A 128 6.01 -7.40 17.45
N ALA A 129 5.05 -7.03 16.60
CA ALA A 129 3.73 -7.62 16.47
C ALA A 129 3.31 -7.58 14.99
N GLY A 130 2.44 -8.51 14.57
CA GLY A 130 1.95 -8.57 13.20
C GLY A 130 1.03 -7.40 12.85
N VAL A 131 1.16 -6.88 11.63
CA VAL A 131 0.29 -5.82 11.11
C VAL A 131 -0.22 -6.19 9.73
N CYS A 132 -1.50 -5.94 9.48
CA CYS A 132 -2.07 -6.14 8.15
C CYS A 132 -1.59 -5.04 7.18
N VAL A 133 -1.00 -5.47 6.07
CA VAL A 133 -0.42 -4.65 5.01
C VAL A 133 -1.00 -5.00 3.64
N GLU A 134 -0.85 -4.09 2.67
CA GLU A 134 -1.29 -4.33 1.31
C GLU A 134 -0.45 -5.41 0.63
N CYS A 135 0.86 -5.44 0.91
CA CYS A 135 1.78 -6.39 0.32
C CYS A 135 3.00 -6.66 1.22
N THR A 136 3.67 -7.78 0.98
CA THR A 136 4.97 -8.12 1.58
C THR A 136 6.01 -8.38 0.49
N THR A 137 7.29 -8.17 0.81
CA THR A 137 8.40 -8.44 -0.11
C THR A 137 8.80 -9.92 -0.16
N GLU A 138 8.16 -10.77 0.66
CA GLU A 138 8.44 -12.20 0.73
C GLU A 138 7.59 -13.01 -0.27
N GLY A 139 8.16 -13.35 -1.43
CA GLY A 139 7.66 -14.44 -2.27
C GLY A 139 6.33 -14.19 -3.01
N ALA A 140 5.59 -15.29 -3.28
CA ALA A 140 4.45 -15.37 -4.21
C ALA A 140 3.25 -14.44 -3.88
N THR A 141 3.28 -13.78 -2.72
CA THR A 141 2.31 -12.76 -2.31
C THR A 141 2.49 -11.47 -3.08
N GLU A 142 3.72 -11.04 -3.42
CA GLU A 142 3.94 -9.77 -4.13
C GLU A 142 3.25 -9.77 -5.51
N SER A 143 3.38 -10.87 -6.26
CA SER A 143 2.72 -10.99 -7.57
C SER A 143 1.20 -11.12 -7.47
N THR A 144 0.70 -11.61 -6.33
CA THR A 144 -0.74 -11.78 -6.11
C THR A 144 -1.37 -10.47 -5.64
N ALA A 145 -0.70 -9.77 -4.72
CA ALA A 145 -1.11 -8.48 -4.16
C ALA A 145 -0.98 -7.34 -5.18
N CYS A 146 0.20 -7.20 -5.81
CA CYS A 146 0.52 -6.06 -6.66
C CYS A 146 0.43 -6.36 -8.16
N GLY A 147 -0.02 -7.56 -8.55
CA GLY A 147 -0.08 -7.97 -9.95
C GLY A 147 1.31 -7.93 -10.60
N PRO A 148 1.57 -7.10 -11.64
CA PRO A 148 2.90 -6.94 -12.25
C PRO A 148 3.83 -5.94 -11.52
N LYS A 149 3.33 -5.21 -10.52
CA LYS A 149 4.07 -4.16 -9.82
C LYS A 149 4.84 -4.69 -8.61
N SER A 150 5.84 -3.95 -8.14
CA SER A 150 6.57 -4.32 -6.91
C SER A 150 5.82 -3.88 -5.65
N CYS A 151 6.16 -4.50 -4.53
CA CYS A 151 5.80 -4.07 -3.20
C CYS A 151 6.91 -3.20 -2.60
N ASP A 152 6.59 -1.98 -2.19
CA ASP A 152 7.53 -1.13 -1.48
C ASP A 152 7.92 -1.76 -0.13
N ALA A 153 9.20 -2.03 0.07
CA ALA A 153 9.68 -2.71 1.28
C ALA A 153 9.50 -1.88 2.56
N GLU A 154 9.51 -0.55 2.43
CA GLU A 154 9.41 0.39 3.54
C GLU A 154 7.94 0.72 3.83
N LEU A 155 7.15 1.02 2.79
CA LEU A 155 5.76 1.45 2.93
C LEU A 155 4.76 0.30 2.97
N ARG A 156 5.17 -0.92 2.58
CA ARG A 156 4.31 -2.11 2.48
C ARG A 156 3.05 -1.88 1.65
N THR A 157 3.23 -1.13 0.56
CA THR A 157 2.19 -0.77 -0.42
C THR A 157 2.70 -1.04 -1.83
N CYS A 158 1.79 -1.29 -2.75
CA CYS A 158 2.17 -1.56 -4.14
C CYS A 158 2.69 -0.28 -4.82
N THR A 159 3.77 -0.40 -5.58
CA THR A 159 4.35 0.71 -6.33
C THR A 159 3.73 0.83 -7.74
N ASP A 160 4.08 1.90 -8.45
CA ASP A 160 3.81 2.01 -9.89
C ASP A 160 4.88 1.35 -10.78
N THR A 161 5.95 0.81 -10.19
CA THR A 161 7.08 0.23 -10.92
C THR A 161 6.79 -1.23 -11.26
N THR A 162 6.91 -1.58 -12.54
CA THR A 162 6.78 -2.98 -12.96
C THR A 162 8.02 -3.77 -12.56
N ARG A 163 7.83 -4.96 -12.00
CA ARG A 163 8.94 -5.84 -11.61
C ARG A 163 9.85 -6.16 -12.80
N GLY A 164 11.15 -6.23 -12.57
CA GLY A 164 12.16 -6.57 -13.58
C GLY A 164 12.34 -5.53 -14.68
N THR A 165 11.99 -4.26 -14.45
CA THR A 165 12.10 -3.21 -15.47
C THR A 165 13.12 -2.12 -15.15
N VAL A 166 13.62 -2.05 -13.92
CA VAL A 166 14.56 -1.02 -13.50
C VAL A 166 15.99 -1.46 -13.88
N PRO A 167 16.68 -0.73 -14.76
CA PRO A 167 18.03 -1.08 -15.18
C PRO A 167 19.06 -0.81 -14.07
N SER A 168 20.31 -1.24 -14.26
CA SER A 168 21.41 -0.94 -13.33
C SER A 168 21.56 0.56 -13.09
N CYS A 169 21.77 0.95 -11.82
CA CYS A 169 21.71 2.34 -11.35
C CYS A 169 20.36 3.06 -11.58
N GLY A 170 19.28 2.35 -11.91
CA GLY A 170 17.93 2.92 -11.86
C GLY A 170 17.41 2.99 -10.42
N PRO A 171 16.59 4.02 -10.08
CA PRO A 171 15.99 4.13 -8.75
C PRO A 171 14.99 3.01 -8.53
N CYS A 172 14.93 2.49 -7.31
CA CYS A 172 14.06 1.37 -6.97
C CYS A 172 13.46 1.49 -5.57
N ARG A 173 12.45 0.65 -5.28
CA ARG A 173 11.85 0.46 -3.94
C ARG A 173 11.86 -0.99 -3.47
N ALA A 174 12.09 -1.93 -4.38
CA ALA A 174 12.18 -3.35 -4.06
C ALA A 174 13.22 -4.03 -4.94
N ASP A 175 13.79 -5.13 -4.44
CA ASP A 175 14.72 -5.97 -5.20
C ASP A 175 14.08 -6.51 -6.48
N SER A 176 12.78 -6.79 -6.43
CA SER A 176 11.98 -7.31 -7.54
C SER A 176 11.83 -6.33 -8.70
N GLU A 177 12.12 -5.04 -8.51
CA GLU A 177 12.09 -4.04 -9.58
C GLU A 177 13.29 -4.16 -10.52
N CYS A 178 14.40 -4.68 -10.02
CA CYS A 178 15.64 -4.73 -10.76
C CYS A 178 15.55 -5.70 -11.94
N GLN A 179 15.85 -5.18 -13.13
CA GLN A 179 15.86 -5.93 -14.39
C GLN A 179 16.90 -7.05 -14.39
N ASP A 180 18.02 -6.82 -13.72
CA ASP A 180 19.06 -7.82 -13.54
C ASP A 180 18.74 -8.72 -12.34
N PRO A 181 18.60 -10.05 -12.51
CA PRO A 181 18.25 -10.95 -11.41
C PRO A 181 19.32 -11.01 -10.31
N GLU A 182 20.57 -10.66 -10.65
CA GLU A 182 21.69 -10.56 -9.72
C GLU A 182 21.80 -9.19 -9.05
N ALA A 183 20.90 -8.27 -9.37
CA ALA A 183 20.84 -6.95 -8.73
C ALA A 183 19.86 -6.95 -7.56
N ARG A 184 20.14 -6.05 -6.62
CA ARG A 184 19.29 -5.72 -5.49
C ARG A 184 19.11 -4.23 -5.43
N CYS A 185 18.02 -3.80 -4.82
CA CYS A 185 17.74 -2.42 -4.55
C CYS A 185 18.47 -2.01 -3.28
N VAL A 186 19.58 -1.27 -3.45
CA VAL A 186 20.53 -1.00 -2.37
C VAL A 186 20.51 0.50 -2.05
N PRO A 187 20.34 0.89 -0.77
CA PRO A 187 20.49 2.28 -0.35
C PRO A 187 21.88 2.82 -0.67
N MET A 188 21.91 4.05 -1.18
CA MET A 188 23.12 4.76 -1.56
C MET A 188 23.20 6.12 -0.87
N THR A 189 24.44 6.57 -0.72
CA THR A 189 24.75 7.93 -0.29
C THR A 189 25.31 8.73 -1.46
N TYR A 190 25.20 10.05 -1.33
CA TYR A 190 25.93 11.02 -2.13
C TYR A 190 26.51 12.07 -1.19
N GLN A 191 27.83 12.23 -1.20
CA GLN A 191 28.54 13.13 -0.27
C GLN A 191 28.16 12.87 1.20
N ASP A 192 28.20 11.59 1.61
CA ASP A 192 27.87 11.09 2.95
C ASP A 192 26.41 11.32 3.41
N LYS A 193 25.51 11.70 2.50
CA LYS A 193 24.08 11.86 2.78
C LYS A 193 23.27 10.80 2.08
N ALA A 194 22.22 10.30 2.73
CA ALA A 194 21.26 9.41 2.08
C ALA A 194 20.70 10.07 0.82
N TYR A 195 20.76 9.36 -0.31
CA TYR A 195 20.39 9.90 -1.62
C TYR A 195 19.30 9.08 -2.32
N GLY A 196 19.06 7.84 -1.89
CA GLY A 196 18.02 6.96 -2.41
C GLY A 196 18.49 5.52 -2.48
N ALA A 197 17.68 4.63 -3.08
CA ALA A 197 18.06 3.25 -3.35
C ALA A 197 18.07 2.98 -4.86
N TYR A 198 19.04 2.18 -5.30
CA TYR A 198 19.27 1.92 -6.71
C TYR A 198 19.57 0.44 -6.97
N CYS A 199 19.22 -0.03 -8.17
CA CYS A 199 19.51 -1.40 -8.58
C CYS A 199 21.01 -1.59 -8.83
N LEU A 200 21.67 -2.29 -7.90
CA LEU A 200 23.09 -2.60 -7.96
C LEU A 200 23.31 -4.11 -8.07
N ARG A 201 24.13 -4.53 -9.04
CA ARG A 201 24.50 -5.95 -9.25
C ARG A 201 25.41 -6.43 -8.13
N LYS A 202 25.24 -7.67 -7.65
CA LYS A 202 26.15 -8.30 -6.70
C LYS A 202 27.55 -8.48 -7.31
N VAL A 203 28.61 -8.24 -6.54
CA VAL A 203 30.01 -8.43 -7.00
C VAL A 203 30.27 -9.89 -7.42
N SER A 204 29.59 -10.85 -6.80
CA SER A 204 29.67 -12.28 -7.15
C SER A 204 29.24 -12.59 -8.59
N ALA A 205 28.38 -11.76 -9.17
CA ALA A 205 27.93 -11.87 -10.56
C ALA A 205 28.86 -11.13 -11.55
N GLY A 206 29.86 -10.40 -11.04
CA GLY A 206 30.82 -9.64 -11.82
C GLY A 206 30.40 -8.20 -12.08
N CYS A 207 31.36 -7.27 -11.90
CA CYS A 207 31.14 -5.86 -12.15
C CYS A 207 31.42 -5.48 -13.61
N ALA A 208 30.69 -4.47 -14.09
CA ALA A 208 30.85 -3.89 -15.41
C ALA A 208 31.03 -2.38 -15.28
N GLU A 209 31.89 -1.79 -16.09
CA GLU A 209 32.07 -0.33 -16.12
C GLU A 209 30.74 0.36 -16.50
N PRO A 210 30.39 1.48 -15.85
CA PRO A 210 31.20 2.28 -14.92
C PRO A 210 31.15 1.81 -13.45
N PHE A 211 30.48 0.69 -13.16
CA PHE A 211 30.20 0.20 -11.81
C PHE A 211 31.36 -0.59 -11.19
N GLY A 212 32.54 0.03 -11.12
CA GLY A 212 33.77 -0.60 -10.61
C GLY A 212 33.99 -0.47 -9.11
N VAL A 213 33.20 0.33 -8.40
CA VAL A 213 33.37 0.59 -6.97
C VAL A 213 32.57 -0.42 -6.16
N VAL A 214 33.20 -1.04 -5.16
CA VAL A 214 32.51 -1.99 -4.28
C VAL A 214 31.75 -1.21 -3.20
N ILE A 215 30.44 -1.41 -3.15
CA ILE A 215 29.55 -0.86 -2.12
C ILE A 215 29.03 -2.01 -1.27
N ASN A 216 29.20 -1.91 0.04
CA ASN A 216 28.78 -2.94 0.97
C ASN A 216 27.52 -2.49 1.72
N GLY A 217 26.43 -3.25 1.61
CA GLY A 217 25.11 -2.82 2.11
C GLY A 217 24.11 -3.95 2.25
N VAL A 218 22.98 -3.64 2.89
CA VAL A 218 21.78 -4.50 2.97
C VAL A 218 20.81 -4.02 1.89
N SER A 219 20.06 -4.92 1.25
CA SER A 219 19.02 -4.47 0.33
C SER A 219 17.83 -3.87 1.08
N VAL A 220 17.03 -3.04 0.40
CA VAL A 220 15.79 -2.50 0.98
C VAL A 220 14.77 -3.61 1.26
N SER A 221 14.77 -4.70 0.49
CA SER A 221 13.86 -5.85 0.70
C SER A 221 14.39 -6.88 1.72
N GLY A 222 15.48 -6.57 2.42
CA GLY A 222 15.98 -7.38 3.53
C GLY A 222 17.04 -8.43 3.16
N ASP A 223 17.53 -8.47 1.92
CA ASP A 223 18.63 -9.35 1.53
C ASP A 223 19.88 -9.02 2.38
N PRO A 224 20.59 -10.04 2.91
CA PRO A 224 21.65 -9.84 3.89
C PRO A 224 22.81 -9.03 3.32
N LYS A 225 23.57 -8.42 4.25
CA LYS A 225 24.69 -7.53 3.94
C LYS A 225 25.70 -8.20 3.00
N THR A 226 25.87 -7.61 1.81
CA THR A 226 26.68 -8.15 0.69
C THR A 226 27.41 -7.02 -0.05
N ASP A 227 28.38 -7.39 -0.89
CA ASP A 227 29.11 -6.49 -1.79
C ASP A 227 28.42 -6.33 -3.15
N TYR A 228 28.24 -5.07 -3.56
CA TYR A 228 27.59 -4.67 -4.80
C TYR A 228 28.52 -3.83 -5.69
N CYS A 229 28.33 -3.95 -6.99
CA CYS A 229 28.95 -3.13 -8.01
C CYS A 229 28.24 -1.78 -8.06
N GLY A 230 28.95 -0.71 -7.72
CA GLY A 230 28.42 0.65 -7.68
C GLY A 230 29.42 1.68 -8.19
N ILE A 231 29.17 2.92 -7.80
CA ILE A 231 29.90 4.11 -8.25
C ILE A 231 30.57 4.82 -7.08
N ASP A 232 31.45 5.78 -7.37
CA ASP A 232 32.05 6.64 -6.35
C ASP A 232 31.00 7.62 -5.78
N GLN A 233 30.46 7.26 -4.62
CA GLN A 233 29.42 8.01 -3.89
C GLN A 233 29.89 9.39 -3.41
N ALA A 234 31.19 9.69 -3.41
CA ALA A 234 31.69 11.02 -3.06
C ALA A 234 31.58 12.01 -4.23
N ALA A 235 31.61 11.51 -5.47
CA ALA A 235 31.73 12.34 -6.68
C ALA A 235 30.53 12.21 -7.63
N LEU A 236 29.82 11.09 -7.59
CA LEU A 236 28.86 10.69 -8.62
C LEU A 236 27.55 10.18 -8.03
N THR A 237 26.47 10.33 -8.79
CA THR A 237 25.17 9.74 -8.49
C THR A 237 24.75 8.76 -9.59
N CYS A 238 23.93 7.78 -9.23
CA CYS A 238 23.37 6.86 -10.22
C CYS A 238 22.52 7.62 -11.26
N ASP A 239 21.78 8.65 -10.86
CA ASP A 239 21.00 9.48 -11.78
C ASP A 239 21.88 10.10 -12.87
N ALA A 240 23.05 10.66 -12.52
CA ALA A 240 24.00 11.22 -13.48
C ALA A 240 24.52 10.17 -14.48
N VAL A 241 24.83 8.96 -14.00
CA VAL A 241 25.21 7.84 -14.88
C VAL A 241 24.08 7.48 -15.83
N ARG A 242 22.84 7.39 -15.32
CA ARG A 242 21.65 7.10 -16.15
C ARG A 242 21.43 8.19 -17.20
N ARG A 243 21.65 9.47 -16.89
CA ARG A 243 21.53 10.56 -17.88
C ARG A 243 22.44 10.35 -19.09
N LEU A 244 23.66 9.86 -18.87
CA LEU A 244 24.59 9.52 -19.94
C LEU A 244 24.15 8.28 -20.72
N LEU A 245 23.81 7.20 -20.00
CA LEU A 245 23.39 5.92 -20.62
C LEU A 245 22.11 6.06 -21.44
N ASP A 246 21.19 6.93 -21.01
CA ASP A 246 19.93 7.22 -21.70
C ASP A 246 20.11 8.28 -22.81
N ASN A 247 21.35 8.73 -23.06
CA ASN A 247 21.71 9.72 -24.08
C ASN A 247 20.90 11.03 -23.95
N GLN A 248 20.70 11.49 -22.72
CA GLN A 248 19.91 12.69 -22.46
C GLN A 248 20.62 13.94 -23.00
N GLY A 249 19.90 14.73 -23.81
CA GLY A 249 20.37 16.03 -24.29
C GLY A 249 20.30 17.13 -23.24
N CYS A 250 21.21 18.09 -23.32
CA CYS A 250 21.17 19.33 -22.55
C CYS A 250 21.30 20.54 -23.50
N PRO A 251 20.19 20.93 -24.16
CA PRO A 251 20.22 21.88 -25.27
C PRO A 251 20.65 23.29 -24.88
N SER A 252 20.47 23.69 -23.61
CA SER A 252 20.93 25.00 -23.15
C SER A 252 22.43 25.05 -22.83
N GLY A 253 23.13 23.90 -22.91
CA GLY A 253 24.53 23.80 -22.52
C GLY A 253 24.75 23.82 -21.00
N LYS A 254 23.70 23.64 -20.19
CA LYS A 254 23.76 23.77 -18.73
C LYS A 254 23.46 22.45 -18.04
N ALA A 255 24.14 22.20 -16.92
CA ALA A 255 23.90 21.05 -16.04
C ALA A 255 22.46 21.00 -15.50
N SER A 256 21.78 22.15 -15.37
CA SER A 256 20.38 22.23 -14.93
C SER A 256 19.42 21.45 -15.83
N ASP A 257 19.74 21.27 -17.12
CA ASP A 257 18.92 20.49 -18.05
C ASP A 257 18.95 18.98 -17.72
N CYS A 258 19.98 18.54 -17.00
CA CYS A 258 20.20 17.13 -16.68
C CYS A 258 19.37 16.64 -15.50
N LYS A 259 18.90 17.55 -14.62
CA LYS A 259 18.04 17.23 -13.46
C LYS A 259 18.57 16.00 -12.69
N ALA A 260 19.88 16.01 -12.42
CA ALA A 260 20.59 14.98 -11.70
C ALA A 260 21.84 15.61 -11.07
N GLU A 261 22.01 15.38 -9.78
CA GLU A 261 23.16 15.78 -9.00
C GLU A 261 24.42 15.11 -9.56
N ALA A 262 25.56 15.79 -9.54
CA ALA A 262 26.82 15.38 -10.20
C ALA A 262 26.79 15.29 -11.74
N ALA A 263 25.64 15.50 -12.40
CA ALA A 263 25.60 15.57 -13.86
C ALA A 263 26.11 16.93 -14.37
N VAL A 264 26.85 16.89 -15.48
CA VAL A 264 27.34 18.05 -16.21
C VAL A 264 26.88 17.98 -17.66
N CYS A 265 26.83 19.13 -18.32
CA CYS A 265 26.48 19.21 -19.73
C CYS A 265 27.74 19.42 -20.57
N ALA A 266 28.07 18.45 -21.42
CA ALA A 266 29.23 18.51 -22.29
C ALA A 266 28.98 17.80 -23.63
N MET A 267 29.86 18.03 -24.61
CA MET A 267 29.86 17.22 -25.83
C MET A 267 30.32 15.79 -25.53
N VAL A 268 29.64 14.82 -26.12
CA VAL A 268 29.95 13.39 -25.99
C VAL A 268 30.24 12.87 -27.40
N GLY A 269 31.50 12.56 -27.68
CA GLY A 269 31.99 12.27 -29.02
C GLY A 269 31.68 13.39 -30.01
N VAL A 270 30.94 13.05 -31.08
CA VAL A 270 30.48 14.01 -32.09
C VAL A 270 29.05 14.51 -31.85
N PHE A 271 28.40 14.06 -30.77
CA PHE A 271 27.03 14.46 -30.47
C PHE A 271 27.00 15.86 -29.86
N ALA A 272 25.92 16.59 -30.16
CA ALA A 272 25.59 17.83 -29.46
C ALA A 272 25.49 17.58 -27.94
N ASN A 273 25.61 18.66 -27.15
CA ASN A 273 25.58 18.63 -25.70
C ASN A 273 24.65 17.55 -25.09
N ARG A 274 25.26 16.62 -24.35
CA ARG A 274 24.63 15.55 -23.59
C ARG A 274 24.96 15.69 -22.11
N CYS A 275 24.07 15.14 -21.30
CA CYS A 275 24.31 14.97 -19.89
C CYS A 275 25.33 13.86 -19.70
N THR A 276 26.46 14.20 -19.09
CA THR A 276 27.54 13.30 -18.72
C THR A 276 27.97 13.62 -17.29
N TYR A 277 29.06 13.07 -16.84
CA TYR A 277 29.60 13.28 -15.50
C TYR A 277 31.12 13.33 -15.52
N ALA A 278 31.70 13.88 -14.46
CA ALA A 278 33.13 14.03 -14.33
C ALA A 278 33.82 12.67 -14.16
N CYS A 279 35.00 12.52 -14.75
CA CYS A 279 35.81 11.33 -14.61
C CYS A 279 37.29 11.71 -14.43
N SER A 280 38.04 10.86 -13.74
CA SER A 280 39.50 10.95 -13.61
C SER A 280 40.23 9.83 -14.36
N GLY A 281 39.49 8.89 -14.97
CA GLY A 281 40.04 7.84 -15.82
C GLY A 281 38.94 7.08 -16.56
N VAL A 282 39.33 6.40 -17.64
CA VAL A 282 38.39 5.70 -18.55
C VAL A 282 37.59 4.58 -17.88
N ALA A 283 38.11 3.97 -16.81
CA ALA A 283 37.42 2.90 -16.09
C ALA A 283 36.16 3.37 -15.33
N GLN A 284 36.01 4.68 -15.15
CA GLN A 284 34.82 5.30 -14.55
C GLN A 284 33.73 5.58 -15.57
N CYS A 285 34.00 5.31 -16.84
CA CYS A 285 33.09 5.60 -17.94
C CYS A 285 32.46 4.32 -18.50
N PRO A 286 31.26 4.41 -19.07
CA PRO A 286 30.62 3.24 -19.66
C PRO A 286 31.46 2.69 -20.82
N LYS A 287 31.41 1.37 -21.02
CA LYS A 287 32.02 0.75 -22.20
C LYS A 287 31.30 1.17 -23.47
N GLY A 288 32.09 1.38 -24.53
CA GLY A 288 31.61 1.62 -25.89
C GLY A 288 31.81 3.06 -26.31
N GLU A 289 32.34 3.25 -27.52
CA GLU A 289 32.59 4.59 -28.07
C GLU A 289 31.27 5.32 -28.39
N PRO A 290 31.18 6.62 -28.12
CA PRO A 290 32.23 7.47 -27.56
C PRO A 290 32.34 7.44 -26.03
N LEU A 291 31.44 6.76 -25.32
CA LEU A 291 31.29 6.85 -23.85
C LEU A 291 32.54 6.45 -23.06
N SER A 292 33.40 5.57 -23.60
CA SER A 292 34.57 5.02 -22.92
C SER A 292 35.76 5.99 -22.74
N THR A 293 35.64 7.24 -23.15
CA THR A 293 36.72 8.23 -23.08
C THR A 293 36.58 9.19 -21.89
N CYS A 294 37.71 9.77 -21.47
CA CYS A 294 37.79 10.70 -20.33
C CYS A 294 38.80 11.85 -20.59
N ASN A 295 38.89 12.35 -21.83
CA ASN A 295 40.00 13.23 -22.21
C ASN A 295 39.85 14.66 -21.67
N ALA A 296 38.64 15.19 -21.63
CA ALA A 296 38.32 16.51 -21.09
C ALA A 296 37.75 16.45 -19.66
N GLY A 297 38.07 15.39 -18.91
CA GLY A 297 37.59 15.18 -17.54
C GLY A 297 36.09 14.88 -17.42
N THR A 298 35.44 14.51 -18.52
CA THR A 298 34.05 14.03 -18.54
C THR A 298 33.92 12.77 -19.38
N CYS A 299 33.03 11.87 -18.99
CA CYS A 299 32.85 10.63 -19.75
C CYS A 299 32.30 10.93 -21.15
N GLY A 300 32.91 10.35 -22.16
CA GLY A 300 32.56 10.58 -23.55
C GLY A 300 33.31 11.72 -24.25
N SER A 301 34.30 12.33 -23.60
CA SER A 301 35.08 13.45 -24.15
C SER A 301 36.39 13.08 -24.83
#